data_AF-A0A7S3ZF00-F1
#
_entry.id   AF-A0A7S3ZF00-F1
#
_cell.length_a   1.000
_cell.length_b   1.000
_cell.length_c   1.000
_cell.angle_alpha   90.00
_cell.angle_beta   90.00
_cell.angle_gamma   90.00
#
_symmetry.space_group_name_H-M   'P 1'
#
loop_
_entity.id
_entity.type
_entity.pdbx_description
1 polymer ?
#
loop_
_entity_poly.entity_id
_entity_poly.type
_entity_poly.pdbx_seq_one_letter_code
_entity_poly.pdbx_strand_id
1 'polypeptide(L)'
;MWNDGDYYYEVDYAKTGRSKCREFRCKETIPEGMMRVGKTLYEENDHWGKHLGWYHPECLRKTFWYRKNGNKKIKRASEIKGYRSLDPGDRDELDRVFNNKGKSASKGDSKKKSVLNVTVKCTGAGQPVIVTGDTYDIRAQLKDAG
;
A
#
# COMPACT_ATOMS: atom_id res chain seq x y z
N MET A 1 -28.00 -12.08 16.63
CA MET A 1 -28.45 -11.65 15.29
C MET A 1 -27.55 -10.50 14.87
N TRP A 2 -26.44 -10.79 14.17
CA TRP A 2 -25.56 -9.73 13.70
C TRP A 2 -26.02 -9.33 12.30
N ASN A 3 -26.69 -8.18 12.23
CA ASN A 3 -26.95 -7.49 10.97
C ASN A 3 -25.63 -6.81 10.55
N ASP A 4 -24.67 -7.60 10.09
CA ASP A 4 -23.54 -7.06 9.33
C ASP A 4 -24.07 -6.63 7.97
N GLY A 5 -24.58 -5.40 7.94
CA GLY A 5 -25.11 -4.77 6.73
C GLY A 5 -24.20 -5.07 5.54
N ASP A 6 -24.80 -5.32 4.38
CA ASP A 6 -24.10 -5.72 3.16
C ASP A 6 -23.23 -4.60 2.60
N TYR A 7 -22.17 -4.26 3.31
CA TYR A 7 -21.10 -3.41 2.83
C TYR A 7 -20.30 -4.22 1.81
N TYR A 8 -20.28 -3.71 0.59
CA TYR A 8 -19.51 -4.29 -0.51
C TYR A 8 -18.02 -4.02 -0.37
N TYR A 9 -17.66 -2.96 0.37
CA TYR A 9 -16.30 -2.47 0.53
C TYR A 9 -16.01 -2.07 1.98
N GLU A 10 -14.82 -2.41 2.44
CA GLU A 10 -14.26 -2.06 3.75
C GLU A 10 -12.84 -1.51 3.54
N VAL A 11 -12.45 -0.50 4.32
CA VAL A 11 -11.09 0.05 4.31
C VAL A 11 -10.48 -0.08 5.69
N ASP A 12 -9.24 -0.53 5.73
CA ASP A 12 -8.48 -0.76 6.96
C ASP A 12 -6.98 -0.57 6.69
N TYR A 13 -6.23 -0.29 7.75
CA TYR A 13 -4.78 -0.41 7.70
C TYR A 13 -4.39 -1.88 7.86
N ALA A 14 -3.38 -2.32 7.12
CA ALA A 14 -2.90 -3.68 7.19
C ALA A 14 -2.34 -3.97 8.60
N LYS A 15 -3.14 -4.65 9.44
CA LYS A 15 -2.71 -5.07 10.79
C LYS A 15 -1.55 -6.06 10.77
N THR A 16 -1.40 -6.81 9.68
CA THR A 16 -0.28 -7.72 9.46
C THR A 16 0.07 -7.73 7.98
N GLY A 17 1.34 -7.93 7.66
CA GLY A 17 1.85 -8.04 6.28
C GLY A 17 1.53 -9.37 5.58
N ARG A 18 0.46 -10.09 5.97
CA ARG A 18 0.09 -11.40 5.40
C ARG A 18 -0.98 -11.32 4.30
N SER A 19 -1.65 -10.18 4.16
CA SER A 19 -2.66 -10.01 3.12
C SER A 19 -2.02 -9.85 1.75
N LYS A 20 -2.53 -10.58 0.76
CA LYS A 20 -2.11 -10.46 -0.63
C LYS A 20 -3.15 -9.70 -1.44
N CYS A 21 -2.68 -8.80 -2.29
CA CYS A 21 -3.54 -8.09 -3.23
C CYS A 21 -4.17 -9.10 -4.20
N ARG A 22 -5.50 -9.17 -4.25
CA ARG A 22 -6.25 -10.05 -5.15
C ARG A 22 -6.39 -9.51 -6.57
N GLU A 23 -5.74 -8.39 -6.89
CA GLU A 23 -5.67 -7.88 -8.25
C GLU A 23 -4.84 -8.81 -9.12
N PHE A 24 -5.38 -9.19 -10.28
CA PHE A 24 -4.80 -10.22 -11.13
C PHE A 24 -3.35 -9.90 -11.58
N ARG A 25 -3.02 -8.62 -11.79
CA ARG A 25 -1.71 -8.16 -12.25
C ARG A 25 -0.73 -7.81 -11.13
N CYS A 26 -1.23 -7.48 -9.94
CA CYS A 26 -0.36 -7.12 -8.82
C CYS A 26 0.07 -8.40 -8.10
N LYS A 27 -0.88 -9.13 -7.49
CA LYS A 27 -0.58 -10.33 -6.69
C LYS A 27 0.56 -10.11 -5.66
N GLU A 28 0.85 -8.88 -5.28
CA GLU A 28 1.87 -8.56 -4.27
C GLU A 28 1.28 -8.63 -2.87
N THR A 29 2.15 -8.86 -1.89
CA THR A 29 1.79 -8.82 -0.48
C THR A 29 1.70 -7.38 -0.01
N ILE A 30 0.63 -7.05 0.69
CA ILE A 30 0.41 -5.72 1.28
C ILE A 30 1.16 -5.69 2.62
N PRO A 31 2.16 -4.80 2.81
CA PRO A 31 2.92 -4.72 4.04
C PRO A 31 2.06 -4.18 5.19
N GLU A 32 2.50 -4.45 6.41
CA GLU A 32 1.87 -3.92 7.63
C GLU A 32 1.89 -2.39 7.66
N GLY A 33 0.82 -1.79 8.16
CA GLY A 33 0.65 -0.33 8.25
C GLY A 33 0.22 0.35 6.95
N MET A 34 0.22 -0.33 5.79
CA MET A 34 -0.33 0.26 4.56
C MET A 34 -1.85 0.19 4.50
N MET A 35 -2.46 1.21 3.88
CA MET A 35 -3.89 1.21 3.60
C MET A 35 -4.25 0.16 2.55
N ARG A 36 -5.31 -0.60 2.84
CA ARG A 36 -5.88 -1.59 1.92
C ARG A 36 -7.40 -1.52 1.92
N VAL A 37 -8.00 -1.86 0.80
CA VAL A 37 -9.45 -1.91 0.62
C VAL A 37 -9.88 -3.36 0.45
N GLY A 38 -10.71 -3.84 1.36
CA GLY A 38 -11.40 -5.11 1.29
C GLY A 38 -12.63 -5.01 0.40
N LYS A 39 -12.76 -5.91 -0.56
CA LYS A 39 -14.01 -6.15 -1.29
C LYS A 39 -14.65 -7.42 -0.73
N THR A 40 -15.92 -7.34 -0.40
CA THR A 40 -16.73 -8.50 -0.05
C THR A 40 -16.87 -9.41 -1.27
N LEU A 41 -16.38 -10.63 -1.14
CA LEU A 41 -16.49 -11.70 -2.13
C LEU A 41 -17.45 -12.75 -1.61
N TYR A 42 -18.27 -13.24 -2.53
CA TYR A 42 -19.14 -14.40 -2.34
C TYR A 42 -18.52 -15.52 -3.15
N GLU A 43 -18.01 -16.55 -2.48
CA GLU A 43 -17.59 -17.77 -3.16
C GLU A 43 -18.83 -18.67 -3.29
N GLU A 44 -19.07 -19.25 -4.46
CA GLU A 44 -20.21 -20.17 -4.68
C GLU A 44 -20.05 -21.49 -3.91
N ASN A 45 -18.82 -21.85 -3.52
CA ASN A 45 -18.58 -23.00 -2.67
C ASN A 45 -18.81 -22.63 -1.20
N ASP A 46 -19.93 -23.09 -0.66
CA ASP A 46 -20.49 -22.87 0.69
C ASP A 46 -19.51 -22.95 1.88
N HIS A 47 -18.31 -23.50 1.68
CA HIS A 47 -17.35 -23.76 2.75
C HIS A 47 -16.71 -22.52 3.37
N TRP A 48 -16.60 -21.40 2.65
CA TRP A 48 -15.93 -20.18 3.15
C TRP A 48 -16.84 -18.97 3.33
N GLY A 49 -18.11 -19.07 2.94
CA GLY A 49 -19.08 -17.99 3.06
C GLY A 49 -18.60 -16.64 2.52
N LYS A 50 -19.17 -15.56 3.07
CA LYS A 50 -18.82 -14.17 2.75
C LYS A 50 -17.45 -13.83 3.34
N HIS A 51 -16.47 -13.53 2.49
CA HIS A 51 -15.12 -13.17 2.94
C HIS A 51 -14.61 -11.89 2.26
N LEU A 52 -13.60 -11.25 2.87
CA LEU A 52 -12.98 -10.05 2.33
C LEU A 52 -11.77 -10.41 1.45
N GLY A 53 -11.81 -9.98 0.19
CA GLY A 53 -10.65 -9.94 -0.68
C GLY A 53 -9.93 -8.60 -0.54
N TRP A 54 -8.66 -8.60 -0.13
CA TRP A 54 -7.87 -7.38 0.04
C TRP A 54 -7.25 -6.88 -1.27
N TYR A 55 -7.26 -5.57 -1.47
CA TYR A 55 -6.69 -4.88 -2.64
C TYR A 55 -5.94 -3.62 -2.20
N HIS A 56 -4.95 -3.19 -2.98
CA HIS A 56 -4.48 -1.81 -2.90
C HIS A 56 -5.56 -0.87 -3.45
N PRO A 57 -5.66 0.39 -2.97
CA PRO A 57 -6.63 1.35 -3.47
C PRO A 57 -6.57 1.52 -5.00
N GLU A 58 -5.36 1.70 -5.53
CA GLU A 58 -5.09 1.84 -6.96
C GLU A 58 -5.42 0.58 -7.78
N CYS A 59 -5.18 -0.59 -7.18
CA CYS A 59 -5.50 -1.86 -7.82
C CYS A 59 -7.01 -2.07 -7.90
N LEU A 60 -7.73 -1.80 -6.80
CA LEU A 60 -9.19 -1.91 -6.77
C LEU A 60 -9.81 -0.99 -7.81
N ARG A 61 -9.30 0.24 -7.97
CA ARG A 61 -9.74 1.15 -9.03
C ARG A 61 -9.65 0.54 -10.43
N LYS A 62 -8.54 -0.16 -10.73
CA LYS A 62 -8.37 -0.85 -12.02
C LYS A 62 -9.39 -1.96 -12.22
N THR A 63 -9.80 -2.68 -11.16
CA THR A 63 -10.87 -3.69 -11.25
C THR A 63 -12.15 -3.15 -11.86
N PHE A 64 -12.54 -1.92 -11.51
CA PHE A 64 -13.77 -1.30 -12.02
C PHE A 64 -13.70 -0.99 -13.51
N TRP A 65 -12.51 -0.84 -14.09
CA TRP A 65 -12.36 -0.61 -15.52
C TRP A 65 -12.74 -1.85 -16.34
N TYR A 66 -12.23 -3.03 -15.95
CA TYR A 66 -12.40 -4.25 -16.73
C TYR A 66 -13.54 -5.16 -16.23
N ARG A 67 -14.00 -5.02 -14.97
CA ARG A 67 -15.14 -5.76 -14.38
C ARG A 67 -16.28 -4.82 -13.98
N LYS A 68 -16.78 -4.05 -14.95
CA LYS A 68 -17.87 -3.07 -14.74
C LYS A 68 -19.18 -3.69 -14.23
N ASN A 69 -19.51 -4.89 -14.70
CA ASN A 69 -20.82 -5.52 -14.42
C ASN A 69 -20.81 -6.42 -13.17
N GLY A 70 -19.63 -6.82 -12.67
CA GLY A 70 -19.51 -7.72 -11.52
C GLY A 70 -19.17 -7.02 -10.20
N ASN A 71 -18.87 -5.72 -10.23
CA ASN A 71 -18.47 -4.94 -9.05
C ASN A 71 -19.45 -3.76 -8.85
N LYS A 72 -19.95 -3.58 -7.63
CA LYS A 72 -20.75 -2.39 -7.30
C LYS A 72 -19.88 -1.15 -7.40
N LYS A 73 -20.21 -0.23 -8.31
CA LYS A 73 -19.40 0.98 -8.50
C LYS A 73 -19.41 1.84 -7.23
N ILE A 74 -18.22 2.14 -6.72
CA ILE A 74 -18.03 3.11 -5.62
C ILE A 74 -18.30 4.50 -6.20
N LYS A 75 -19.34 5.19 -5.72
CA LYS A 75 -19.65 6.57 -6.13
C LYS A 75 -18.95 7.60 -5.26
N ARG A 76 -18.81 7.31 -3.97
CA ARG A 76 -18.16 8.16 -2.96
C ARG A 76 -17.30 7.28 -2.06
N ALA A 77 -16.08 7.72 -1.73
CA ALA A 77 -15.23 6.96 -0.82
C ALA A 77 -15.84 6.89 0.60
N SER A 78 -16.70 7.84 0.96
CA SER A 78 -17.43 7.85 2.23
C SER A 78 -18.44 6.70 2.40
N GLU A 79 -18.82 6.00 1.33
CA GLU A 79 -19.69 4.82 1.40
C GLU A 79 -18.94 3.56 1.86
N ILE A 80 -17.60 3.62 1.91
CA ILE A 80 -16.75 2.51 2.31
C ILE A 80 -16.74 2.40 3.85
N LYS A 81 -17.00 1.20 4.36
CA LYS A 81 -16.94 0.92 5.80
C LYS A 81 -15.51 1.18 6.31
N GLY A 82 -15.37 1.95 7.39
CA GLY A 82 -14.05 2.31 7.95
C GLY A 82 -13.46 3.62 7.42
N TYR A 83 -14.08 4.27 6.41
CA TYR A 83 -13.59 5.54 5.86
C TYR A 83 -13.42 6.63 6.93
N ARG A 84 -14.38 6.73 7.85
CA ARG A 84 -14.35 7.69 8.98
C ARG A 84 -13.25 7.44 10.01
N SER A 85 -12.59 6.29 9.98
CA SER A 85 -11.54 5.93 10.93
C SER A 85 -10.13 6.13 10.36
N LEU A 86 -10.00 6.41 9.07
CA LEU A 86 -8.70 6.70 8.42
C LEU A 86 -8.17 8.08 8.81
N ASP A 87 -6.88 8.32 8.63
CA ASP A 87 -6.31 9.66 8.74
C ASP A 87 -6.89 10.59 7.64
N PRO A 88 -7.10 11.90 7.89
CA PRO A 88 -7.60 12.82 6.87
C PRO A 88 -6.76 12.87 5.58
N GLY A 89 -5.43 12.75 5.67
CA GLY A 89 -4.57 12.75 4.48
C GLY A 89 -4.80 11.51 3.61
N ASP A 90 -5.00 10.38 4.27
CA ASP A 90 -5.31 9.09 3.67
C ASP A 90 -6.73 9.04 3.09
N ARG A 91 -7.70 9.68 3.74
CA ARG A 91 -9.07 9.83 3.19
C ARG A 91 -9.06 10.60 1.87
N ASP A 92 -8.31 11.69 1.82
CA ASP A 92 -8.21 12.49 0.60
C ASP A 92 -7.53 11.71 -0.53
N GLU A 93 -6.51 10.90 -0.21
CA GLU A 93 -5.91 10.00 -1.18
C GLU A 93 -6.91 8.95 -1.70
N LEU A 94 -7.71 8.36 -0.82
CA LEU A 94 -8.74 7.40 -1.20
C LEU A 94 -9.81 8.05 -2.11
N ASP A 95 -10.24 9.27 -1.79
CA ASP A 95 -11.16 10.05 -2.61
C ASP A 95 -10.55 10.40 -3.96
N ARG A 96 -9.27 10.80 -4.03
CA ARG A 96 -8.57 11.04 -5.30
C ARG A 96 -8.52 9.77 -6.14
N VAL A 97 -8.18 8.63 -5.56
CA VAL A 97 -8.12 7.36 -6.30
C VAL A 97 -9.50 7.07 -6.91
N PHE A 98 -10.60 7.14 -6.15
CA PHE A 98 -11.91 6.78 -6.69
C PHE A 98 -12.59 7.87 -7.55
N ASN A 99 -12.31 9.16 -7.30
CA ASN A 99 -12.88 10.26 -8.07
C ASN A 99 -12.08 10.60 -9.33
N ASN A 100 -10.76 10.40 -9.34
CA ASN A 100 -9.91 10.88 -10.42
C ASN A 100 -9.91 9.88 -11.60
N LYS A 101 -10.40 10.34 -12.76
CA LYS A 101 -10.34 9.62 -14.04
C LYS A 101 -8.91 9.68 -14.61
N GLY A 102 -7.99 9.00 -13.95
CA GLY A 102 -6.66 8.72 -14.48
C GLY A 102 -5.60 9.78 -14.18
N LYS A 103 -4.87 9.60 -13.08
CA LYS A 103 -3.40 9.42 -13.06
C LYS A 103 -3.10 8.49 -11.90
N SER A 104 -2.45 7.36 -12.17
CA SER A 104 -2.00 6.44 -11.12
C SER A 104 -0.85 7.09 -10.37
N ALA A 105 -1.03 7.39 -9.10
CA ALA A 105 0.06 7.76 -8.22
C ALA A 105 0.74 6.46 -7.77
N SER A 106 1.78 6.07 -8.50
CA SER A 106 2.74 5.10 -8.01
C SER A 106 3.48 5.73 -6.82
N LYS A 107 3.30 5.14 -5.63
CA LYS A 107 4.34 4.80 -4.65
C LYS A 107 3.69 4.29 -3.37
N GLY A 108 3.60 2.97 -3.23
CA GLY A 108 3.84 2.39 -1.93
C GLY A 108 5.28 2.74 -1.58
N ASP A 109 5.45 3.67 -0.64
CA ASP A 109 6.76 4.01 -0.08
C ASP A 109 7.22 2.81 0.76
N SER A 110 7.73 1.79 0.06
CA SER A 110 8.59 0.79 0.66
C SER A 110 9.85 1.53 1.06
N LYS A 111 9.82 2.07 2.29
CA LYS A 111 10.93 2.60 3.07
C LYS A 111 12.20 1.85 2.66
N LYS A 112 12.95 2.44 1.72
CA LYS A 112 14.14 1.82 1.14
C LYS A 112 15.14 1.78 2.28
N LYS A 113 15.36 0.60 2.87
CA LYS A 113 16.42 0.42 3.86
C LYS A 113 17.72 0.86 3.19
N SER A 114 18.24 2.02 3.60
CA SER A 114 19.55 2.50 3.23
C SER A 114 20.57 1.44 3.66
N VAL A 115 21.32 0.89 2.70
CA VAL A 115 22.47 0.04 3.00
C VAL A 115 23.51 0.95 3.63
N LEU A 116 23.76 0.77 4.94
CA LEU A 116 24.87 1.41 5.63
C LEU A 116 26.16 0.68 5.22
N ASN A 117 27.02 1.32 4.45
CA ASN A 117 28.35 0.83 4.12
C ASN A 117 29.31 1.18 5.26
N VAL A 118 29.47 0.26 6.22
CA VAL A 118 30.48 0.36 7.27
C VAL A 118 31.80 -0.18 6.73
N THR A 119 32.78 0.69 6.48
CA THR A 119 34.15 0.26 6.20
C THR A 119 34.93 0.19 7.52
N VAL A 120 35.21 -1.03 7.97
CA VAL A 120 36.08 -1.28 9.11
C VAL A 120 37.53 -1.26 8.61
N LYS A 121 38.31 -0.26 9.02
CA LYS A 121 39.77 -0.30 8.84
C LYS A 121 40.41 -0.79 10.14
N CYS A 122 41.04 -1.95 10.07
CA CYS A 122 41.82 -2.51 11.18
C CYS A 122 43.23 -1.93 11.10
N THR A 123 43.58 -0.96 11.94
CA THR A 123 44.98 -0.63 12.22
C THR A 123 45.45 -1.48 13.39
N GLY A 124 46.63 -2.09 13.26
CA GLY A 124 47.19 -3.03 14.23
C GLY A 124 47.55 -2.37 15.56
N ALA A 125 46.55 -2.16 16.41
CA ALA A 125 46.63 -1.93 17.85
C ALA A 125 45.20 -1.86 18.42
N GLY A 126 44.56 -3.01 18.59
CA GLY A 126 43.68 -3.29 19.73
C GLY A 126 42.44 -2.45 20.06
N GLN A 127 41.96 -1.46 19.29
CA GLN A 127 40.67 -0.78 19.54
C GLN A 127 39.95 -0.33 18.25
N PRO A 128 38.67 -0.72 18.02
CA PRO A 128 37.91 -0.24 16.88
C PRO A 128 37.38 1.19 17.12
N VAL A 129 37.71 2.12 16.23
CA VAL A 129 37.14 3.47 16.20
C VAL A 129 36.03 3.50 15.15
N ILE A 130 34.79 3.78 15.58
CA ILE A 130 33.64 4.00 14.69
C ILE A 130 33.73 5.44 14.16
N VAL A 131 34.02 5.61 12.87
CA VAL A 131 33.91 6.91 12.19
C VAL A 131 32.51 6.98 11.58
N THR A 132 31.64 7.80 12.16
CA THR A 132 30.34 8.15 11.55
C THR A 132 30.60 9.06 10.36
N GLY A 133 30.42 8.54 9.14
CA GLY A 133 30.46 9.35 7.93
C GLY A 133 29.12 10.01 7.68
N ASP A 134 29.12 11.33 7.45
CA ASP A 134 27.95 12.09 7.05
C ASP A 134 27.42 11.60 5.69
N THR A 135 26.10 11.56 5.56
CA THR A 135 25.41 11.12 4.35
C THR A 135 25.70 12.08 3.18
N TYR A 136 26.30 11.61 2.09
CA TYR A 136 26.44 12.39 0.86
C TYR A 136 25.50 11.86 -0.23
N ASP A 137 24.79 12.79 -0.87
CA ASP A 137 23.86 12.54 -1.97
C ASP A 137 24.63 12.39 -3.28
N ILE A 138 24.48 11.24 -3.94
CA ILE A 138 25.20 10.80 -5.15
C ILE A 138 24.89 11.59 -6.43
N ARG A 139 24.20 12.74 -6.33
CA ARG A 139 23.77 13.55 -7.49
C ARG A 139 24.60 14.80 -7.78
N ALA A 140 25.56 15.16 -6.94
CA ALA A 140 26.32 16.40 -7.08
C ALA A 140 27.78 16.16 -7.47
N GLN A 141 28.05 15.69 -8.70
CA GLN A 141 29.43 15.59 -9.20
C GLN A 141 29.52 15.39 -10.73
N LEU A 142 29.04 16.34 -11.55
CA LEU A 142 29.39 16.39 -13.00
C LEU A 142 29.20 17.80 -13.62
N LYS A 143 29.59 18.87 -12.93
CA LYS A 143 29.82 20.18 -13.56
C LYS A 143 31.06 20.78 -12.91
N ASP A 144 31.92 21.37 -13.72
CA ASP A 144 33.20 22.04 -13.38
C ASP A 144 34.46 21.16 -13.54
N ALA A 145 34.64 20.68 -14.77
CA ALA A 145 35.97 20.55 -15.37
C ALA A 145 35.92 21.26 -16.73
N GLY A 146 36.25 22.55 -16.71
CA GLY A 146 36.50 23.41 -17.86
C GLY A 146 37.69 24.29 -17.54
#